data_AF-A0A372E1F8-F1
#
_entry.id   AF-A0A372E1F8-F1
#
_cell.length_a   1.000
_cell.length_b   1.000
_cell.length_c   1.000
_cell.angle_alpha   90.00
_cell.angle_beta   90.00
_cell.angle_gamma   90.00
#
_symmetry.space_group_name_H-M   'P 1'
#
loop_
_entity.id
_entity.type
_entity.pdbx_description
1 polymer ?
#
loop_
_entity_poly.entity_id
_entity_poly.type
_entity_poly.pdbx_seq_one_letter_code
_entity_poly.pdbx_strand_id
1 'polypeptide(L)'
;MEELSRVKNWLETGKQVGKTCSLIENEKTYWVSVAVQKWQGEYKLYVDKTEETRMGNFEDYETEQTAKTKHFEEIQQLLNGMCSVGLHELTPQKGQKIFNPEIN
;
A
#
# COMPACT_ATOMS: atom_id res chain seq x y z
N MET A 1 -4.48 -19.50 -1.26
CA MET A 1 -4.47 -19.50 0.23
C MET A 1 -3.05 -19.33 0.78
N GLU A 2 -2.03 -19.99 0.24
CA GLU A 2 -0.64 -19.87 0.73
C GLU A 2 -0.05 -18.45 0.63
N GLU A 3 -0.32 -17.74 -0.48
CA GLU A 3 0.18 -16.38 -0.73
C GLU A 3 -0.29 -15.37 0.35
N LEU A 4 -1.58 -15.41 0.73
CA LEU A 4 -2.12 -14.52 1.78
C LEU A 4 -1.58 -14.86 3.17
N SER A 5 -1.36 -16.15 3.45
CA SER A 5 -0.73 -16.60 4.70
C SER A 5 0.69 -16.04 4.84
N ARG A 6 1.46 -16.03 3.73
CA ARG A 6 2.79 -15.44 3.68
C ARG A 6 2.78 -13.93 3.98
N VAL A 7 1.87 -13.19 3.34
CA VAL A 7 1.73 -11.74 3.57
C VAL A 7 1.31 -11.44 5.02
N LYS A 8 0.38 -12.22 5.57
CA LYS A 8 -0.02 -12.13 6.98
C LYS A 8 1.19 -12.29 7.90
N ASN A 9 2.00 -13.32 7.69
CA ASN A 9 3.20 -13.56 8.50
C ASN A 9 4.20 -12.39 8.43
N TRP A 10 4.42 -11.81 7.26
CA TRP A 10 5.28 -10.63 7.13
C TRP A 10 4.76 -9.44 7.94
N LEU A 11 3.47 -9.15 7.87
CA LEU A 11 2.86 -8.06 8.64
C LEU A 11 2.91 -8.33 10.15
N GLU A 12 2.61 -9.55 10.58
CA GLU A 12 2.67 -9.95 11.99
C GLU A 12 4.09 -9.89 12.58
N THR A 13 5.12 -10.09 11.75
CA THR A 13 6.52 -9.94 12.16
C THR A 13 7.03 -8.49 12.08
N GLY A 14 6.11 -7.53 11.89
CA GLY A 14 6.41 -6.09 11.87
C GLY A 14 7.00 -5.58 10.56
N LYS A 15 7.06 -6.40 9.50
CA LYS A 15 7.53 -5.95 8.19
C LYS A 15 6.50 -5.02 7.55
N GLN A 16 7.01 -4.04 6.81
CA GLN A 16 6.22 -3.32 5.82
C GLN A 16 6.23 -4.15 4.52
N VAL A 17 5.06 -4.35 3.94
CA VAL A 17 4.91 -4.92 2.59
C VAL A 17 4.38 -3.85 1.65
N GLY A 18 4.74 -3.93 0.38
CA GLY A 18 4.27 -2.95 -0.59
C GLY A 18 4.60 -3.34 -2.03
N LYS A 19 4.14 -2.51 -2.95
CA LYS A 19 4.37 -2.64 -4.39
C LYS A 19 4.27 -1.27 -5.02
N THR A 20 5.10 -1.04 -6.03
CA THR A 20 4.96 0.11 -6.92
C THR A 20 4.77 -0.42 -8.33
N CYS A 21 3.78 0.08 -9.05
CA CYS A 21 3.44 -0.37 -10.39
C CYS A 21 2.64 0.67 -11.18
N SER A 22 2.69 0.56 -12.49
CA SER A 22 1.77 1.27 -13.39
C SER A 22 0.45 0.49 -13.53
N LEU A 23 -0.67 1.18 -13.41
CA LEU A 23 -2.02 0.64 -13.61
C LEU A 23 -2.74 1.47 -14.67
N ILE A 24 -3.58 0.81 -15.49
CA ILE A 24 -4.47 1.51 -16.42
C ILE A 24 -5.86 1.54 -15.81
N GLU A 25 -6.40 2.74 -15.59
CA GLU A 25 -7.76 2.95 -15.10
C GLU A 25 -8.42 4.07 -15.92
N ASN A 26 -9.64 3.83 -16.44
CA ASN A 26 -10.36 4.79 -17.29
C ASN A 26 -9.52 5.35 -18.44
N GLU A 27 -8.81 4.48 -19.18
CA GLU A 27 -7.94 4.83 -20.32
C GLU A 27 -6.71 5.69 -19.97
N LYS A 28 -6.44 5.90 -18.68
CA LYS A 28 -5.29 6.64 -18.18
C LYS A 28 -4.30 5.71 -17.48
N THR A 29 -3.01 5.99 -17.64
CA THR A 29 -1.96 5.28 -16.92
C THR A 29 -1.63 6.02 -15.63
N TYR A 30 -1.61 5.29 -14.52
CA TYR A 30 -1.29 5.79 -13.21
C TYR A 30 -0.09 5.06 -12.64
N TRP A 31 0.85 5.80 -12.08
CA TRP A 31 1.86 5.27 -11.20
C TRP A 31 1.26 5.14 -9.80
N VAL A 32 1.28 3.92 -9.25
CA VAL A 32 0.68 3.60 -7.95
C VAL A 32 1.73 3.03 -7.02
N SER A 33 1.77 3.55 -5.80
CA SER A 33 2.60 3.04 -4.71
C SER A 33 1.70 2.62 -3.56
N VAL A 34 1.79 1.35 -3.17
CA VAL A 34 1.00 0.75 -2.08
C VAL A 34 1.94 0.28 -0.98
N ALA A 35 1.58 0.55 0.27
CA ALA A 35 2.26 0.02 1.43
C ALA A 35 1.28 -0.38 2.53
N VAL A 36 1.59 -1.47 3.24
CA VAL A 36 0.86 -1.97 4.40
C VAL A 36 1.84 -2.36 5.48
N GLN A 37 1.57 -1.96 6.72
CA GLN A 37 2.37 -2.34 7.89
C GLN A 37 1.46 -2.53 9.11
N LYS A 38 1.78 -3.52 9.95
CA LYS A 38 1.19 -3.59 11.30
C LYS A 38 2.02 -2.75 12.27
N TRP A 39 1.39 -1.80 12.95
CA TRP A 39 2.01 -0.94 13.94
C TRP A 39 1.06 -0.70 15.12
N GLN A 40 1.56 -0.83 16.35
CA GLN A 40 0.77 -0.67 17.59
C GLN A 40 -0.56 -1.46 17.59
N GLY A 41 -0.55 -2.65 16.98
CA GLY A 41 -1.71 -3.54 16.92
C GLY A 41 -2.72 -3.23 15.81
N GLU A 42 -2.49 -2.20 14.98
CA GLU A 42 -3.33 -1.86 13.82
C GLU A 42 -2.55 -2.06 12.51
N TYR A 43 -3.21 -2.56 11.47
CA TYR A 43 -2.71 -2.50 10.11
C TYR A 43 -3.00 -1.13 9.55
N LYS A 44 -1.96 -0.47 9.05
CA LYS A 44 -2.02 0.81 8.37
C LYS A 44 -1.72 0.58 6.89
N LEU A 45 -2.53 1.18 6.04
CA LEU A 45 -2.45 1.11 4.60
C LEU A 45 -2.18 2.51 4.05
N TYR A 46 -1.38 2.57 3.01
CA TYR A 46 -1.06 3.78 2.27
C TYR A 46 -1.14 3.46 0.79
N VAL A 47 -1.80 4.34 0.04
CA VAL A 47 -1.85 4.31 -1.41
C VAL A 47 -1.58 5.73 -1.91
N ASP A 48 -0.54 5.86 -2.70
CA ASP A 48 -0.28 7.04 -3.52
C ASP A 48 -0.52 6.68 -4.98
N LYS A 49 -1.19 7.58 -5.69
CA LYS A 49 -1.57 7.40 -7.08
C LYS A 49 -1.40 8.71 -7.83
N THR A 50 -0.62 8.68 -8.92
CA THR A 50 -0.34 9.83 -9.78
C THR A 50 -0.51 9.43 -11.25
N GLU A 51 -1.31 10.17 -12.03
CA GLU A 51 -1.37 9.97 -13.49
C GLU A 51 0.03 10.19 -14.11
N GLU A 52 0.54 9.23 -14.88
CA GLU A 52 1.92 9.28 -15.40
C GLU A 52 2.18 10.53 -16.25
N THR A 53 1.16 11.01 -16.96
CA THR A 53 1.22 12.24 -17.78
C THR A 53 1.44 13.50 -16.95
N ARG A 54 1.15 13.46 -15.64
CA ARG A 54 1.24 14.58 -14.69
C ARG A 54 2.45 14.49 -13.77
N MET A 55 3.19 13.37 -13.76
CA MET A 55 4.38 13.19 -12.91
C MET A 55 5.49 14.23 -13.13
N GLY A 56 5.50 14.94 -14.27
CA GLY A 56 6.44 16.04 -14.55
C GLY A 56 6.10 17.37 -13.86
N ASN A 57 4.88 17.53 -13.34
CA ASN A 57 4.45 18.69 -12.57
C ASN A 57 4.59 18.36 -11.07
N PHE A 58 5.70 18.78 -10.48
CA PHE A 58 6.06 18.52 -9.07
C PHE A 58 5.10 19.12 -8.01
N GLU A 59 4.03 19.80 -8.42
CA GLU A 59 3.07 20.45 -7.53
C GLU A 59 1.71 19.70 -7.42
N ASP A 60 1.50 18.64 -8.21
CA ASP A 60 0.22 17.91 -8.28
C ASP A 60 0.36 16.43 -7.84
N TYR A 61 0.45 16.17 -6.54
CA TYR A 61 0.23 14.82 -6.00
C TYR A 61 -1.27 14.53 -6.06
N GLU A 62 -1.72 13.78 -7.07
CA GLU A 62 -3.14 13.68 -7.39
C GLU A 62 -3.97 13.00 -6.30
N THR A 63 -3.48 11.97 -5.63
CA THR A 63 -4.24 11.33 -4.54
C THR A 63 -3.35 10.54 -3.58
N GLU A 64 -3.25 11.01 -2.34
CA GLU A 64 -2.74 10.25 -1.20
C GLU A 64 -3.90 9.75 -0.33
N GLN A 65 -3.96 8.45 -0.06
CA GLN A 65 -4.96 7.85 0.82
C GLN A 65 -4.31 7.01 1.89
N THR A 66 -4.85 7.10 3.10
CA THR A 66 -4.50 6.21 4.20
C THR A 66 -5.74 5.58 4.81
N ALA A 67 -5.60 4.33 5.21
CA ALA A 67 -6.64 3.59 5.91
C ALA A 67 -6.03 2.77 7.04
N LYS A 68 -6.85 2.37 8.01
CA LYS A 68 -6.42 1.51 9.10
C LYS A 68 -7.49 0.51 9.51
N THR A 69 -7.06 -0.64 9.98
CA THR A 69 -7.92 -1.69 10.54
C THR A 69 -7.18 -2.50 11.60
N LYS A 70 -7.92 -3.14 12.50
CA LYS A 70 -7.39 -4.13 13.45
C LYS A 70 -7.44 -5.56 12.90
N HIS A 71 -8.14 -5.77 11.80
CA HIS A 71 -8.45 -7.09 11.26
C HIS A 71 -7.74 -7.30 9.92
N PHE A 72 -6.95 -8.37 9.82
CA PHE A 72 -6.19 -8.68 8.61
C PHE A 72 -7.12 -8.92 7.42
N GLU A 73 -8.28 -9.50 7.68
CA GLU A 73 -9.28 -9.91 6.71
C GLU A 73 -9.91 -8.71 5.98
N GLU A 74 -9.85 -7.52 6.57
CA GLU A 74 -10.37 -6.27 6.00
C GLU A 74 -9.39 -5.58 5.03
N ILE A 75 -8.09 -5.93 5.07
CA ILE A 75 -7.05 -5.23 4.31
C ILE A 75 -7.33 -5.26 2.80
N GLN A 76 -7.75 -6.40 2.25
CA GLN A 76 -8.05 -6.51 0.82
C GLN A 76 -9.26 -5.66 0.42
N GLN A 77 -10.28 -5.60 1.27
CA GLN A 77 -11.46 -4.76 1.02
C GLN A 77 -11.08 -3.27 1.01
N LEU A 78 -10.25 -2.85 1.98
CA LEU A 78 -9.74 -1.49 2.02
C LEU A 78 -8.88 -1.16 0.80
N LEU A 79 -7.97 -2.06 0.41
CA LEU A 79 -7.15 -1.90 -0.80
C LEU A 79 -8.02 -1.73 -2.04
N ASN A 80 -9.04 -2.57 -2.23
CA ASN A 80 -9.95 -2.49 -3.37
C ASN A 80 -10.73 -1.16 -3.43
N GLY A 81 -10.94 -0.50 -2.29
CA GLY A 81 -11.55 0.83 -2.24
C GLY A 81 -10.59 1.95 -2.64
N MET A 82 -9.28 1.72 -2.61
CA MET A 82 -8.23 2.72 -2.87
C MET A 82 -7.53 2.52 -4.22
N CYS A 83 -7.31 1.28 -4.65
CA CYS A 83 -6.63 0.93 -5.91
C CYS A 83 -6.91 -0.53 -6.33
N SER A 84 -6.50 -0.87 -7.54
CA SER A 84 -6.66 -2.22 -8.11
C SER A 84 -5.56 -3.22 -7.72
N VAL A 85 -4.72 -2.93 -6.71
CA VAL A 85 -3.62 -3.81 -6.29
C VAL A 85 -4.09 -4.86 -5.29
N GLY A 86 -3.80 -6.13 -5.58
CA GLY A 86 -4.07 -7.25 -4.69
C GLY A 86 -3.08 -7.35 -3.52
N LEU A 87 -3.58 -7.69 -2.34
CA LEU A 87 -2.76 -7.90 -1.14
C LEU A 87 -1.69 -8.99 -1.34
N HIS A 88 -2.03 -10.02 -2.12
CA HIS A 88 -1.12 -11.12 -2.44
C HIS A 88 0.08 -10.69 -3.30
N GLU A 89 -0.03 -9.58 -4.02
CA GLU A 89 1.03 -9.04 -4.87
C GLU A 89 2.07 -8.23 -4.10
N LEU A 90 1.79 -7.93 -2.82
CA LEU A 90 2.67 -7.12 -1.98
C LEU A 90 3.87 -7.95 -1.52
N THR A 91 5.03 -7.32 -1.50
CA THR A 91 6.29 -7.96 -1.08
C THR A 91 6.98 -7.14 0.01
N PRO A 92 7.84 -7.74 0.86
CA PRO A 92 8.54 -7.00 1.90
C PRO A 92 9.38 -5.85 1.31
N GLN A 93 9.19 -4.64 1.83
CA GLN A 93 10.00 -3.48 1.45
C GLN A 93 11.21 -3.33 2.38
N LYS A 94 12.30 -2.76 1.85
CA LYS A 94 13.49 -2.43 2.64
C LYS A 94 13.22 -1.14 3.43
N GLY A 95 13.04 -1.27 4.74
CA GLY A 95 12.77 -0.16 5.67
C GLY A 95 11.31 -0.14 6.14
N GLN A 96 11.09 0.28 7.38
CA GLN A 96 9.78 0.39 8.05
C GLN A 96 9.37 1.87 8.17
N LYS A 97 9.38 2.59 7.05
CA LYS A 97 9.47 4.05 7.08
C LYS A 97 8.14 4.79 7.15
N ILE A 98 7.04 4.20 6.69
CA ILE A 98 5.83 4.99 6.41
C ILE A 98 5.00 5.22 7.69
N PHE A 99 5.04 4.30 8.66
CA PHE A 99 4.06 4.32 9.75
C PHE A 99 4.61 4.27 11.18
N ASN A 100 5.93 4.09 11.34
CA ASN A 100 6.60 4.17 12.63
C ASN A 100 7.38 5.50 12.75
N PRO A 101 6.86 6.50 13.48
CA PRO A 101 7.52 7.78 13.65
C PRO A 101 8.81 7.71 14.50
N GLU A 102 9.05 6.61 15.20
CA GLU A 102 10.27 6.39 16.00
C GLU A 102 11.48 5.95 15.16
N ILE A 103 11.29 5.63 13.87
CA ILE A 103 12.36 5.26 12.94
C ILE A 103 12.82 6.49 12.13
N ASN A 104 12.85 7.66 12.77
CA ASN A 104 13.43 8.91 12.25
C ASN A 104 14.81 9.17 12.84
#